data_AF-A0A260BJE5-F1
#
_entry.id   AF-A0A260BJE5-F1
#
_cell.length_a   1.000
_cell.length_b   1.000
_cell.length_c   1.000
_cell.angle_alpha   90.00
_cell.angle_beta   90.00
_cell.angle_gamma   90.00
#
_symmetry.space_group_name_H-M   'P 1'
#
loop_
_entity.id
_entity.type
_entity.pdbx_description
1 polymer ?
#
loop_
_entity_poly.entity_id
_entity_poly.type
_entity_poly.pdbx_seq_one_letter_code
_entity_poly.pdbx_strand_id
1 'polypeptide(L)'
;MNNNSELLNDHQIITDLIGTAAQLPAEDPRAARWATEALALASAAELPILIEEAEGVLGRIEHDTTCRWCAGQPGAAIPVGSFWCTN
;
A
#
# COMPACT_ATOMS: atom_id res chain seq x y z
N MET A 1 8.77 -31.37 2.62
CA MET A 1 8.67 -31.57 1.15
C MET A 1 7.72 -30.49 0.64
N ASN A 2 8.18 -29.66 -0.30
CA ASN A 2 7.49 -28.56 -1.03
C ASN A 2 7.29 -27.17 -0.38
N ASN A 3 8.27 -26.66 0.38
CA ASN A 3 8.22 -25.26 0.86
C ASN A 3 8.36 -24.22 -0.27
N ASN A 4 9.05 -24.53 -1.37
CA ASN A 4 9.30 -23.57 -2.45
C ASN A 4 8.05 -23.25 -3.30
N SER A 5 7.15 -24.21 -3.49
CA SER A 5 5.92 -23.99 -4.28
C SER A 5 4.88 -23.20 -3.49
N GLU A 6 4.82 -23.40 -2.18
CA GLU A 6 3.96 -22.64 -1.27
C GLU A 6 4.46 -21.20 -1.13
N LEU A 7 5.77 -20.99 -0.95
CA LEU A 7 6.37 -19.64 -0.94
C LEU A 7 6.13 -18.87 -2.24
N LEU A 8 6.23 -19.53 -3.40
CA LEU A 8 5.96 -18.87 -4.69
C LEU A 8 4.48 -18.46 -4.84
N ASN A 9 3.57 -19.25 -4.27
CA ASN A 9 2.14 -18.95 -4.26
C ASN A 9 1.83 -17.79 -3.30
N ASP A 10 2.40 -17.82 -2.09
CA ASP A 10 2.24 -16.77 -1.09
C ASP A 10 2.76 -15.43 -1.63
N HIS A 11 3.96 -15.42 -2.23
CA HIS A 11 4.50 -14.24 -2.87
C HIS A 11 3.54 -13.68 -3.93
N GLN A 12 3.01 -14.51 -4.83
CA GLN A 12 2.12 -14.03 -5.89
C GLN A 12 0.82 -13.44 -5.31
N ILE A 13 0.21 -14.13 -4.35
CA ILE A 13 -1.02 -13.66 -3.69
C ILE A 13 -0.79 -12.31 -3.01
N ILE A 14 0.33 -12.16 -2.29
CA ILE A 14 0.67 -10.93 -1.59
C ILE A 14 0.92 -9.80 -2.59
N THR A 15 1.71 -10.04 -3.63
CA THR A 15 1.96 -9.04 -4.69
C THR A 15 0.66 -8.61 -5.38
N ASP A 16 -0.27 -9.54 -5.65
CA ASP A 16 -1.56 -9.21 -6.25
C ASP A 16 -2.40 -8.31 -5.33
N LEU A 17 -2.40 -8.58 -4.02
CA LEU A 17 -3.08 -7.74 -3.03
C LEU A 17 -2.47 -6.33 -2.97
N ILE A 18 -1.14 -6.22 -2.92
CA ILE A 18 -0.41 -4.94 -2.93
C ILE A 18 -0.74 -4.16 -4.21
N GLY A 19 -0.62 -4.81 -5.38
CA GLY A 19 -0.90 -4.18 -6.67
C GLY A 19 -2.34 -3.70 -6.78
N THR A 20 -3.30 -4.49 -6.28
CA THR A 20 -4.71 -4.10 -6.30
C THR A 20 -4.97 -2.92 -5.35
N ALA A 21 -4.39 -2.93 -4.14
CA ALA A 21 -4.48 -1.81 -3.21
C ALA A 21 -3.80 -0.53 -3.75
N ALA A 22 -2.71 -0.68 -4.50
CA ALA A 22 -1.99 0.41 -5.12
C ALA A 22 -2.78 1.08 -6.26
N GLN A 23 -3.68 0.37 -6.93
CA GLN A 23 -4.45 0.92 -8.05
C GLN A 23 -5.80 1.52 -7.65
N LEU A 24 -6.31 1.20 -6.47
CA LEU A 24 -7.55 1.79 -5.98
C LEU A 24 -7.35 3.25 -5.51
N PRO A 25 -8.38 4.10 -5.63
CA PRO A 25 -8.41 5.39 -4.96
C PRO A 25 -8.20 5.25 -3.45
N ALA A 26 -7.47 6.18 -2.83
CA ALA A 26 -7.16 6.10 -1.41
C ALA A 26 -8.41 6.18 -0.51
N GLU A 27 -9.45 6.89 -0.95
CA GLU A 27 -10.77 6.90 -0.27
C GLU A 27 -11.56 5.59 -0.39
N ASP A 28 -11.18 4.65 -1.26
CA ASP A 28 -11.84 3.35 -1.33
C ASP A 28 -11.42 2.50 -0.11
N PRO A 29 -12.36 2.11 0.78
CA PRO A 29 -12.04 1.35 1.98
C PRO A 29 -11.38 -0.02 1.66
N ARG A 30 -11.55 -0.53 0.43
CA ARG A 30 -10.89 -1.76 -0.01
C ARG A 30 -9.38 -1.58 -0.18
N ALA A 31 -8.90 -0.38 -0.52
CA ALA A 31 -7.47 -0.11 -0.69
C ALA A 31 -6.71 -0.38 0.63
N ALA A 32 -7.16 0.25 1.71
CA ALA A 32 -6.56 0.07 3.04
C ALA A 32 -6.70 -1.37 3.53
N ARG A 33 -7.87 -2.00 3.30
CA ARG A 33 -8.11 -3.41 3.66
C ARG A 33 -7.12 -4.34 2.99
N TRP A 34 -6.95 -4.26 1.68
CA TRP A 34 -6.06 -5.15 0.92
C TRP A 34 -4.59 -4.91 1.23
N ALA A 35 -4.16 -3.66 1.43
CA ALA A 35 -2.80 -3.36 1.85
C ALA A 35 -2.50 -3.91 3.27
N THR A 36 -3.48 -3.82 4.18
CA THR A 36 -3.35 -4.40 5.54
C THR A 36 -3.28 -5.92 5.50
N GLU A 37 -4.10 -6.55 4.66
CA GLU A 37 -4.08 -8.01 4.47
C GLU A 37 -2.74 -8.48 3.87
N ALA A 38 -2.24 -7.78 2.84
CA ALA A 38 -0.93 -8.03 2.27
C ALA A 38 0.19 -7.90 3.31
N LEU A 39 0.17 -6.86 4.15
CA LEU A 39 1.16 -6.65 5.21
C LEU A 39 1.15 -7.81 6.21
N ALA A 40 -0.03 -8.26 6.64
CA ALA A 40 -0.16 -9.36 7.58
C ALA A 40 0.38 -10.68 6.99
N LEU A 41 0.06 -10.97 5.72
CA LEU A 41 0.54 -12.16 5.01
C LEU A 41 2.06 -12.10 4.77
N ALA A 42 2.60 -10.96 4.31
CA ALA A 42 4.02 -10.76 4.11
C ALA A 42 4.83 -10.90 5.40
N SER A 43 4.27 -10.41 6.52
CA SER A 43 4.86 -10.55 7.85
C SER A 43 4.88 -12.01 8.31
N ALA A 44 3.77 -12.73 8.10
CA ALA A 44 3.67 -14.15 8.45
C ALA A 44 4.59 -15.04 7.60
N ALA A 45 4.81 -14.68 6.34
CA ALA A 45 5.69 -15.38 5.41
C ALA A 45 7.16 -14.93 5.50
N GLU A 46 7.48 -13.96 6.37
CA GLU A 46 8.82 -13.37 6.53
C GLU A 46 9.42 -12.90 5.19
N LEU A 47 8.65 -12.13 4.41
CA LEU A 47 9.05 -11.57 3.12
C LEU A 47 9.30 -10.05 3.24
N PRO A 48 10.53 -9.59 3.57
CA PRO A 48 10.78 -8.21 3.98
C PRO A 48 10.46 -7.17 2.90
N ILE A 49 10.75 -7.49 1.64
CA ILE A 49 10.49 -6.57 0.52
C ILE A 49 8.99 -6.33 0.36
N LEU A 50 8.16 -7.37 0.52
CA LEU A 50 6.71 -7.24 0.40
C LEU A 50 6.09 -6.55 1.63
N ILE A 51 6.72 -6.66 2.81
CA ILE A 51 6.38 -5.85 3.98
C ILE A 51 6.57 -4.36 3.65
N GLU A 52 7.77 -3.99 3.19
CA GLU A 52 8.10 -2.60 2.85
C GLU A 52 7.15 -2.02 1.77
N GLU A 53 6.81 -2.81 0.76
CA GLU A 53 5.87 -2.39 -0.28
C GLU A 53 4.44 -2.19 0.26
N ALA A 54 3.94 -3.11 1.10
CA ALA A 54 2.63 -2.98 1.71
C ALA A 54 2.55 -1.76 2.65
N GLU A 55 3.60 -1.51 3.45
CA GLU A 55 3.73 -0.31 4.28
C GLU A 55 3.78 0.97 3.44
N GLY A 56 4.50 0.96 2.32
CA GLY A 56 4.53 2.08 1.38
C GLY A 56 3.14 2.41 0.83
N VAL A 57 2.37 1.39 0.44
CA VAL A 57 1.00 1.57 -0.04
C VAL A 57 0.08 2.12 1.06
N LEU A 58 0.18 1.62 2.30
CA LEU A 58 -0.57 2.16 3.43
C LEU A 58 -0.21 3.62 3.72
N GLY A 59 1.08 3.95 3.74
CA GLY A 59 1.56 5.31 3.96
C GLY A 59 1.07 6.28 2.89
N ARG A 60 1.02 5.86 1.62
CA ARG A 60 0.38 6.63 0.55
C ARG A 60 -1.12 6.80 0.77
N ILE A 61 -1.86 5.76 1.15
CA ILE A 61 -3.32 5.86 1.38
C ILE A 61 -3.61 6.83 2.53
N GLU A 62 -2.88 6.73 3.63
CA GLU A 62 -2.98 7.67 4.75
C GLU A 62 -2.65 9.09 4.29
N HIS A 63 -1.59 9.25 3.50
CA HIS A 63 -1.23 10.54 2.94
C HIS A 63 -2.35 11.13 2.08
N ASP A 64 -2.83 10.40 1.08
CA ASP A 64 -3.81 10.90 0.11
C ASP A 64 -5.14 11.27 0.78
N THR A 65 -5.57 10.51 1.79
CA THR A 65 -6.81 10.78 2.53
C THR A 65 -6.70 11.94 3.53
N THR A 66 -5.50 12.27 3.99
CA THR A 66 -5.27 13.35 4.97
C THR A 66 -4.71 14.63 4.35
N CYS A 67 -4.01 14.51 3.21
CA CYS A 67 -3.43 15.61 2.48
C CYS A 67 -4.50 16.38 1.74
N ARG A 68 -4.86 17.55 2.27
CA ARG A 68 -5.83 18.46 1.68
C ARG A 68 -5.49 18.86 0.25
N TRP A 69 -4.19 18.94 -0.06
CA TRP A 69 -3.71 19.29 -1.39
C TRP A 69 -3.90 18.12 -2.38
N CYS A 70 -3.54 16.89 -2.01
CA CYS A 70 -3.84 15.69 -2.82
C CYS A 70 -5.35 15.46 -2.98
N ALA A 71 -6.12 15.76 -1.94
CA ALA A 71 -7.58 15.70 -1.95
C ALA A 71 -8.25 16.86 -2.74
N GLY A 72 -7.46 17.71 -3.41
CA GLY A 72 -7.97 18.75 -4.32
C GLY A 72 -8.70 19.90 -3.62
N GLN A 73 -8.44 20.16 -2.33
CA GLN A 73 -9.08 21.26 -1.62
C GLN A 73 -8.57 22.63 -2.13
N PRO A 74 -9.45 23.52 -2.61
CA PRO A 74 -9.04 24.83 -3.09
C PRO A 74 -8.30 25.65 -2.02
N GLY A 75 -7.12 26.16 -2.37
CA GLY A 75 -6.28 26.96 -1.46
C GLY A 75 -5.44 26.16 -0.47
N ALA A 76 -5.43 24.82 -0.54
CA ALA A 76 -4.48 24.01 0.21
C ALA A 76 -3.04 24.30 -0.27
N ALA A 77 -2.17 24.70 0.65
CA ALA A 77 -0.75 24.88 0.36
C ALA A 77 -0.09 23.52 0.13
N ILE A 78 0.82 23.44 -0.86
CA ILE A 78 1.63 22.25 -1.11
C ILE A 78 2.55 22.03 0.12
N PRO A 79 2.46 20.88 0.80
CA PRO A 79 3.33 20.61 1.93
C PRO A 79 4.77 20.39 1.46
N VAL A 80 5.68 21.24 1.93
CA VAL A 80 7.11 21.15 1.59
C VAL A 80 7.70 19.88 2.21
N GLY A 81 8.21 18.96 1.39
CA GLY A 81 8.88 17.73 1.84
C GLY A 81 7.99 16.48 1.92
N SER A 82 6.76 16.51 1.40
CA SER A 82 5.97 15.28 1.26
C SER A 82 6.45 14.46 0.06
N PHE A 83 6.96 13.25 0.30
CA PHE A 83 7.39 12.31 -0.75
C PHE A 83 6.25 11.94 -1.72
N TRP A 84 5.02 11.89 -1.20
CA TRP A 84 3.84 11.45 -1.95
C TRP A 84 3.14 12.58 -2.73
N CYS A 85 3.48 13.85 -2.47
CA CYS A 85 2.92 14.97 -3.21
C CYS A 85 3.74 15.27 -4.47
N THR A 86 3.16 15.09 -5.67
CA THR A 86 3.90 15.20 -6.94
C THR A 86 3.45 16.31 -7.90
N ASN A 87 2.70 17.33 -7.44
CA ASN A 87 2.29 18.51 -8.21
C ASN A 87 2.59 19.81 -7.44
#